data_AF-A0A183J481-F1
#
_entry.id   AF-A0A183J481-F1
#
_cell.length_a   1.000
_cell.length_b   1.000
_cell.length_c   1.000
_cell.angle_alpha   90.00
_cell.angle_beta   90.00
_cell.angle_gamma   90.00
#
_symmetry.space_group_name_H-M   'P 1'
#
loop_
_entity.id
_entity.type
_entity.pdbx_description
1 polymer ?
#
loop_
_entity_poly.entity_id
_entity_poly.type
_entity_poly.pdbx_seq_one_letter_code
_entity_poly.pdbx_strand_id
1 'polypeptide(L)'
;MLPDEREYKLAKTILKWNDVLLSVLEAFYVHYLCDYLYQLACTFTEFYDGCYCIERNSSGDIVNIRMERMVLCEMTADVLAVGLGILGIRTIEKM
;
A
#
# COMPACT_ATOMS: atom_id res chain seq x y z
N MET A 1 3.79 13.17 12.37
CA MET A 1 2.36 13.40 12.10
C MET A 1 2.22 13.39 10.59
N LEU A 2 1.42 12.48 10.01
CA LEU A 2 1.24 12.36 8.55
C LEU A 2 0.55 13.64 8.05
N PRO A 3 1.25 14.57 7.38
CA PRO A 3 0.72 15.90 7.12
C PRO A 3 -0.20 15.94 5.90
N ASP A 4 -0.10 14.96 5.00
CA ASP A 4 -0.89 14.89 3.77
C ASP A 4 -2.12 13.98 3.95
N GLU A 5 -3.27 14.40 3.42
CA GLU A 5 -4.51 13.61 3.47
C GLU A 5 -4.36 12.26 2.76
N ARG A 6 -3.54 12.19 1.70
CA ARG A 6 -3.30 10.96 0.92
C ARG A 6 -2.50 9.94 1.72
N GLU A 7 -1.50 10.39 2.47
CA GLU A 7 -0.76 9.53 3.42
C GLU A 7 -1.70 8.93 4.46
N TYR A 8 -2.58 9.77 5.01
CA TYR A 8 -3.55 9.33 6.01
C TYR A 8 -4.59 8.36 5.44
N LYS A 9 -5.05 8.59 4.21
CA LYS A 9 -5.95 7.69 3.48
C LYS A 9 -5.29 6.33 3.26
N LEU A 10 -4.03 6.30 2.81
CA LEU A 10 -3.27 5.06 2.62
C LEU A 10 -3.10 4.31 3.95
N ALA A 11 -2.66 4.99 5.01
CA ALA A 11 -2.49 4.38 6.33
C ALA A 11 -3.79 3.76 6.85
N LYS A 12 -4.94 4.45 6.67
CA LYS A 12 -6.26 3.90 7.02
C LYS A 12 -6.61 2.67 6.19
N THR A 13 -6.35 2.69 4.89
CA THR A 13 -6.62 1.54 4.02
C THR A 13 -5.77 0.33 4.42
N ILE A 14 -4.49 0.53 4.76
CA ILE A 14 -3.63 -0.53 5.28
C ILE A 14 -4.22 -1.13 6.58
N LEU A 15 -4.65 -0.29 7.53
CA LEU A 15 -5.20 -0.77 8.81
C LEU A 15 -6.50 -1.56 8.68
N LYS A 16 -7.29 -1.33 7.61
CA LYS A 16 -8.50 -2.11 7.32
C LYS A 16 -8.25 -3.57 6.95
N TRP A 17 -6.99 -3.96 6.71
CA TRP A 17 -6.60 -5.33 6.36
C TRP A 17 -7.24 -6.38 7.29
N ASN A 18 -7.13 -6.17 8.61
CA ASN A 18 -7.65 -7.12 9.60
C ASN A 18 -9.18 -7.25 9.53
N ASP A 19 -9.89 -6.13 9.36
CA ASP A 19 -11.35 -6.12 9.27
C ASP A 19 -11.83 -6.86 8.01
N VAL A 20 -11.13 -6.69 6.88
CA VAL A 20 -11.43 -7.39 5.64
C VAL A 20 -11.18 -8.90 5.78
N LEU A 21 -10.06 -9.31 6.39
CA LEU A 21 -9.78 -10.72 6.64
C LEU A 21 -10.87 -11.36 7.51
N LEU A 22 -11.29 -10.70 8.59
CA LEU A 22 -12.38 -11.20 9.44
C LEU A 22 -13.69 -11.33 8.65
N SER A 23 -14.02 -10.33 7.83
CA SER A 23 -15.22 -10.37 6.98
C SER A 23 -15.19 -11.52 5.97
N VAL A 24 -14.03 -11.80 5.37
CA VAL A 24 -13.83 -12.93 4.46
C VAL A 24 -13.97 -14.27 5.19
N LEU A 25 -13.44 -14.39 6.41
CA LEU A 25 -13.55 -15.60 7.23
C LEU A 25 -14.98 -15.88 7.68
N GLU A 26 -15.76 -14.84 7.98
CA GLU A 26 -17.15 -14.97 8.40
C GLU A 26 -18.08 -15.29 7.22
N ALA A 27 -17.93 -14.58 6.11
CA ALA A 27 -18.83 -14.68 4.96
C ALA A 27 -18.39 -15.72 3.91
N PHE A 28 -17.14 -16.21 3.99
CA PHE A 28 -16.50 -17.07 2.98
C PHE A 28 -16.48 -16.46 1.56
N TYR A 29 -16.46 -15.13 1.47
CA TYR A 29 -16.48 -14.39 0.22
C TYR A 29 -15.12 -13.81 -0.12
N VAL A 30 -14.34 -14.56 -0.89
CA VAL A 30 -12.96 -14.20 -1.29
C VAL A 30 -12.90 -12.91 -2.12
N HIS A 31 -13.95 -12.56 -2.85
CA HIS A 31 -13.97 -11.33 -3.65
C HIS A 31 -13.80 -10.05 -2.82
N TYR A 32 -14.17 -10.06 -1.52
CA TYR A 32 -13.90 -8.92 -0.63
C TYR A 32 -12.40 -8.66 -0.44
N LEU A 33 -11.59 -9.72 -0.42
CA LEU A 33 -10.14 -9.59 -0.41
C LEU A 33 -9.63 -8.99 -1.72
N CYS A 34 -10.16 -9.44 -2.86
CA CYS A 34 -9.79 -8.90 -4.17
C CYS A 34 -10.12 -7.40 -4.29
N ASP A 35 -11.32 -6.99 -3.90
CA ASP A 35 -11.77 -5.60 -3.92
C ASP A 35 -10.89 -4.73 -3.02
N TYR A 36 -10.54 -5.23 -1.83
CA TYR A 36 -9.64 -4.55 -0.91
C TYR A 36 -8.23 -4.37 -1.49
N LEU A 37 -7.62 -5.43 -2.05
CA LEU A 37 -6.26 -5.35 -2.59
C LEU A 37 -6.20 -4.38 -3.78
N TYR A 38 -7.25 -4.37 -4.62
CA TYR A 38 -7.38 -3.40 -5.69
C TYR A 38 -7.50 -1.97 -5.15
N GLN A 39 -8.36 -1.75 -4.16
CA GLN A 39 -8.50 -0.44 -3.51
C GLN A 39 -7.19 0.04 -2.88
N LEU A 40 -6.44 -0.85 -2.22
CA LEU A 40 -5.14 -0.55 -1.63
C LEU A 40 -4.15 -0.11 -2.71
N ALA A 41 -4.07 -0.84 -3.83
CA ALA A 41 -3.21 -0.48 -4.95
C ALA A 41 -3.58 0.88 -5.56
N CYS A 42 -4.87 1.16 -5.78
CA CYS A 42 -5.31 2.48 -6.27
C CYS A 42 -4.95 3.61 -5.28
N THR A 43 -5.18 3.39 -3.99
CA THR A 43 -4.85 4.38 -2.95
C THR A 43 -3.34 4.61 -2.86
N PHE A 44 -2.53 3.56 -3.05
CA PHE A 44 -1.08 3.68 -3.11
C PHE A 44 -0.62 4.52 -4.30
N THR A 45 -1.19 4.32 -5.49
CA THR A 45 -0.88 5.14 -6.67
C THR A 45 -1.19 6.62 -6.42
N GLU A 46 -2.36 6.94 -5.87
CA GLU A 46 -2.72 8.32 -5.51
C GLU A 46 -1.73 8.95 -4.51
N PHE A 47 -1.27 8.16 -3.54
CA PHE A 47 -0.25 8.57 -2.58
C PHE A 47 1.10 8.81 -3.26
N TYR A 48 1.56 7.87 -4.09
CA TYR A 48 2.89 7.92 -4.71
C TYR A 48 3.01 9.07 -5.72
N ASP A 49 1.96 9.33 -6.50
CA ASP A 49 1.89 10.49 -7.40
C ASP A 49 1.85 11.81 -6.64
N GLY A 50 1.22 11.79 -5.47
CA GLY A 50 0.95 12.97 -4.68
C GLY A 50 2.07 13.40 -3.72
N CYS A 51 2.85 12.44 -3.24
CA CYS A 51 3.77 12.59 -2.13
C CYS A 51 5.16 12.06 -2.50
N TYR A 52 6.11 12.95 -2.76
CA TYR A 52 7.49 12.58 -3.04
C TYR A 52 8.11 11.75 -1.89
N CYS A 53 8.45 10.49 -2.18
CA CYS A 53 9.16 9.62 -1.24
C CYS A 53 10.67 9.89 -1.23
N ILE A 54 11.23 10.16 -2.43
CA ILE A 54 12.64 10.48 -2.66
C ILE A 54 12.68 11.81 -3.41
N GLU A 55 13.30 12.81 -2.81
CA GLU A 55 13.50 14.12 -3.42
C GLU A 55 14.86 14.14 -4.11
N ARG A 56 14.88 14.54 -5.39
CA ARG A 56 16.11 14.65 -6.19
C ARG A 56 16.32 16.09 -6.65
N ASN A 57 17.58 16.51 -6.78
CA ASN A 57 17.92 17.80 -7.35
C ASN A 57 17.79 17.77 -8.90
N SER A 58 17.94 18.92 -9.53
CA SER A 58 17.94 19.04 -11.00
C SER A 58 19.09 18.27 -11.69
N SER A 59 20.14 17.91 -10.94
CA SER A 59 21.28 17.10 -11.41
C SER A 59 21.06 15.59 -11.27
N GLY A 60 19.96 15.16 -10.64
CA GLY A 60 19.60 13.76 -10.43
C GLY A 60 20.08 13.15 -9.10
N ASP A 61 20.81 13.90 -8.26
CA ASP A 61 21.28 13.43 -6.96
C ASP A 61 20.14 13.41 -5.94
N ILE A 62 20.18 12.43 -5.04
CA ILE A 62 19.22 12.31 -3.93
C ILE A 62 19.52 13.41 -2.92
N VAL A 63 18.54 14.30 -2.71
CA VAL A 63 18.61 15.40 -1.75
C VAL A 63 18.04 14.96 -0.40
N ASN A 64 16.94 14.20 -0.44
CA ASN A 64 16.26 13.78 0.78
C ASN A 64 15.47 12.47 0.55
N ILE A 65 15.42 11.64 1.58
CA ILE A 65 14.59 10.42 1.61
C ILE A 65 13.64 10.56 2.80
N ARG A 66 12.34 10.57 2.52
CA ARG A 66 11.31 10.65 3.55
C ARG A 66 11.03 9.26 4.11
N MET A 67 11.73 8.89 5.18
CA MET A 67 11.66 7.56 5.77
C MET A 67 10.24 7.17 6.20
N GLU A 68 9.44 8.12 6.69
CA GLU A 68 8.03 7.89 7.05
C GLU A 68 7.18 7.42 5.86
N ARG A 69 7.47 7.94 4.66
CA ARG A 69 6.80 7.55 3.41
C ARG A 69 7.31 6.21 2.91
N MET A 70 8.61 5.93 3.08
CA MET A 70 9.19 4.63 2.76
C MET A 70 8.56 3.50 3.58
N VAL A 71 8.26 3.74 4.86
CA VAL A 71 7.54 2.77 5.70
C VAL A 71 6.14 2.48 5.16
N LEU A 72 5.42 3.48 4.65
CA LEU A 72 4.12 3.25 4.02
C LEU A 72 4.23 2.40 2.75
N CYS A 73 5.28 2.60 1.94
CA CYS A 73 5.55 1.76 0.78
C CYS A 73 5.80 0.30 1.18
N GLU A 74 6.65 0.09 2.18
CA GLU A 74 6.98 -1.26 2.67
C GLU A 74 5.74 -1.97 3.21
N MET A 75 4.97 -1.30 4.08
CA MET A 75 3.73 -1.85 4.64
C MET A 75 2.70 -2.19 3.55
N THR A 76 2.61 -1.36 2.50
CA THR A 76 1.74 -1.65 1.37
C THR A 76 2.20 -2.89 0.62
N ALA A 77 3.51 -3.02 0.38
CA ALA A 77 4.09 -4.18 -0.29
C ALA A 77 3.85 -5.48 0.49
N ASP A 78 4.04 -5.46 1.82
CA ASP A 78 3.78 -6.60 2.69
C ASP A 78 2.31 -7.07 2.62
N VAL A 79 1.36 -6.13 2.72
CA VAL A 79 -0.07 -6.45 2.65
C VAL A 79 -0.44 -7.02 1.28
N LEU A 80 0.06 -6.44 0.20
CA LEU A 80 -0.17 -6.95 -1.15
C LEU A 80 0.44 -8.35 -1.33
N ALA A 81 1.65 -8.59 -0.85
CA ALA A 81 2.32 -9.88 -0.95
C ALA A 81 1.55 -10.97 -0.19
N VAL A 82 1.12 -10.68 1.04
CA VAL A 82 0.33 -11.61 1.84
C VAL A 82 -1.04 -11.86 1.19
N GLY A 83 -1.75 -10.81 0.78
CA GLY A 83 -3.07 -10.94 0.18
C GLY A 83 -3.07 -11.69 -1.15
N LEU A 84 -2.13 -11.37 -2.05
CA LEU A 84 -1.95 -12.13 -3.28
C LEU A 84 -1.54 -13.59 -2.98
N GLY A 85 -0.72 -13.81 -1.96
CA GLY A 85 -0.37 -15.14 -1.48
C GLY A 85 -1.59 -15.96 -1.01
N ILE A 86 -2.53 -15.34 -0.28
CA ILE A 86 -3.80 -15.98 0.11
C ILE A 86 -4.63 -16.36 -1.12
N LEU A 87 -4.62 -15.52 -2.16
CA LEU A 87 -5.27 -15.80 -3.44
C LEU A 87 -4.53 -16.84 -4.31
N GLY A 88 -3.38 -17.36 -3.85
CA GLY A 88 -2.56 -18.31 -4.60
C GLY A 88 -1.73 -17.67 -5.72
N ILE A 89 -1.59 -16.34 -5.73
CA ILE A 89 -0.84 -15.58 -6.72
C ILE A 89 0.57 -15.30 -6.18
N ARG A 90 1.59 -15.77 -6.88
CA ARG A 90 3.00 -15.48 -6.55
C ARG A 90 3.37 -14.07 -7.04
N THR A 91 3.89 -13.25 -6.15
CA THR A 91 4.45 -11.93 -6.48
C THR A 91 5.86 -12.04 -7.07
N ILE A 92 6.28 -11.01 -7.81
CA ILE A 92 7.62 -10.87 -8.39
C ILE A 92 8.23 -9.55 -7.92
N GLU A 93 9.54 -9.55 -7.65
CA GLU A 93 10.26 -8.35 -7.20
C GLU A 93 10.55 -7.37 -8.34
N LYS A 94 10.59 -7.88 -9.58
CA LYS A 94 10.88 -7.09 -10.77
C LYS A 94 10.11 -7.66 -11.96
N MET A 95 9.37 -6.78 -12.64
CA MET A 95 8.74 -7.05 -13.94
C MET A 95 9.73 -6.86 -15.09
#